data_AF-A0A929NXM4-F1
#
_entry.id   AF-A0A929NXM4-F1
#
_cell.length_a   1.000
_cell.length_b   1.000
_cell.length_c   1.000
_cell.angle_alpha   90.00
_cell.angle_beta   90.00
_cell.angle_gamma   90.00
#
_symmetry.space_group_name_H-M   'P 1'
#
loop_
_entity.id
_entity.type
_entity.pdbx_description
1 polymer ?
#
loop_
_entity_poly.entity_id
_entity_poly.type
_entity_poly.pdbx_seq_one_letter_code
_entity_poly.pdbx_strand_id
1 'polypeptide(L)'
;ICILADADSDGYHIATLLCALFLRHFRPLVEAGHIYVAMPPLFRIDVAKEVFYALDEAEKQGVLDRIEAEKKRGKVTVTRFKGLGEMNPMQLRVTTLAPDTRRLVQLTLGEGSKSHSMLDMLLAKKRAGDRKAWLEKKGALAEV
;
A
#
# COMPACT_ATOMS: atom_id res chain seq x y z
N ILE A 1 -12.94 -7.15 6.22
CA ILE A 1 -12.54 -5.81 6.70
C ILE A 1 -11.42 -5.31 5.81
N CYS A 2 -11.52 -4.10 5.28
CA CYS A 2 -10.47 -3.51 4.42
C CYS A 2 -9.91 -2.25 5.08
N ILE A 3 -8.60 -2.20 5.29
CA ILE A 3 -7.86 -1.01 5.70
C ILE A 3 -7.58 -0.22 4.43
N LEU A 4 -8.19 0.94 4.30
CA LEU A 4 -7.94 1.89 3.21
C LEU A 4 -7.36 3.15 3.81
N ALA A 5 -6.09 3.42 3.49
CA ALA A 5 -5.33 4.57 3.96
C ALA A 5 -4.50 5.12 2.79
N ASP A 6 -3.96 6.33 2.96
CA ASP A 6 -3.17 7.01 1.93
C ASP A 6 -1.87 6.25 1.60
N ALA A 7 -1.36 6.41 0.38
CA ALA A 7 -0.10 5.82 -0.08
C ALA A 7 1.13 6.64 0.36
N ASP A 8 1.09 7.22 1.56
CA ASP A 8 2.13 8.05 2.14
C ASP A 8 2.59 7.51 3.52
N SER A 9 3.55 8.19 4.14
CA SER A 9 4.11 7.75 5.42
C SER A 9 3.07 7.66 6.53
N ASP A 10 2.08 8.55 6.54
CA ASP A 10 1.04 8.59 7.56
C ASP A 10 0.00 7.49 7.35
N GLY A 11 -0.36 7.20 6.09
CA GLY A 11 -1.21 6.08 5.74
C GLY A 11 -0.59 4.73 6.10
N TYR A 12 0.72 4.55 5.87
CA TYR A 12 1.45 3.35 6.32
C TYR A 12 1.50 3.24 7.85
N HIS A 13 1.64 4.37 8.55
CA HIS A 13 1.59 4.39 10.01
C HIS A 13 0.20 3.98 10.53
N ILE A 14 -0.88 4.54 10.00
CA ILE A 14 -2.26 4.18 10.34
C ILE A 14 -2.51 2.68 10.06
N ALA A 15 -2.10 2.18 8.90
CA ALA A 15 -2.24 0.78 8.54
C ALA A 15 -1.50 -0.13 9.52
N THR A 16 -0.29 0.24 9.94
CA THR A 16 0.50 -0.51 10.93
C THR A 16 -0.18 -0.56 12.30
N LEU A 17 -0.77 0.56 12.75
CA LEU A 17 -1.51 0.60 14.01
C LEU A 17 -2.77 -0.28 13.96
N LEU A 18 -3.50 -0.27 12.84
CA LEU A 18 -4.66 -1.14 12.65
C LEU A 18 -4.26 -2.61 12.56
N CYS A 19 -3.17 -2.95 11.86
CA CYS A 19 -2.62 -4.31 11.85
C CYS A 19 -2.28 -4.78 13.28
N ALA A 20 -1.69 -3.91 14.11
CA ALA A 20 -1.39 -4.25 15.49
C ALA A 20 -2.65 -4.44 16.34
N LEU A 21 -3.67 -3.60 16.15
CA LEU A 21 -4.99 -3.76 16.78
C LEU A 21 -5.59 -5.14 16.46
N PHE A 22 -5.66 -5.49 15.16
CA PHE A 22 -6.24 -6.76 14.73
C PHE A 22 -5.42 -7.96 15.22
N LEU A 23 -4.09 -7.90 15.13
CA LEU A 23 -3.24 -8.99 15.59
C LEU A 23 -3.28 -9.18 17.10
N ARG A 24 -3.38 -8.10 17.89
CA ARG A 24 -3.38 -8.19 19.35
C ARG A 24 -4.74 -8.56 19.92
N HIS A 25 -5.82 -7.98 19.41
CA HIS A 25 -7.15 -8.06 20.03
C HIS A 25 -8.14 -8.89 19.22
N PHE A 26 -7.93 -9.05 17.91
CA PHE A 26 -8.86 -9.73 17.01
C PHE A 26 -8.15 -10.81 16.18
N ARG A 27 -7.19 -11.51 16.80
CA ARG A 27 -6.37 -12.52 16.12
C ARG A 27 -7.17 -13.55 15.32
N PRO A 28 -8.33 -14.08 15.81
CA PRO A 28 -9.15 -15.00 15.02
C PRO A 28 -9.61 -14.44 13.67
N LEU A 29 -9.83 -13.12 13.55
CA LEU A 29 -10.20 -12.50 12.26
C LEU A 29 -9.02 -12.47 11.28
N VAL A 30 -7.80 -12.30 11.79
CA VAL A 30 -6.58 -12.34 10.97
C VAL A 30 -6.32 -13.77 10.49
N GLU A 31 -6.44 -14.75 11.39
CA GLU A 31 -6.23 -16.17 11.06
C GLU A 31 -7.30 -16.71 10.11
N ALA A 32 -8.55 -16.23 10.22
CA ALA A 32 -9.61 -16.53 9.25
C ALA A 32 -9.44 -15.78 7.90
N GLY A 33 -8.41 -14.95 7.74
CA GLY A 33 -8.13 -14.25 6.49
C GLY A 33 -9.14 -13.14 6.18
N HIS A 34 -9.77 -12.52 7.17
CA HIS A 34 -10.81 -11.52 6.96
C HIS A 34 -10.30 -10.06 6.94
N ILE A 35 -9.01 -9.85 7.14
CA ILE A 35 -8.37 -8.53 7.15
C ILE A 35 -7.61 -8.33 5.84
N TYR A 36 -7.88 -7.22 5.16
CA TYR A 36 -7.26 -6.84 3.90
C TYR A 36 -6.73 -5.41 3.99
N VAL A 37 -5.67 -5.11 3.26
CA VAL A 37 -5.13 -3.76 3.05
C VAL A 37 -5.38 -3.39 1.60
N ALA A 38 -6.08 -2.28 1.37
CA ALA A 38 -6.27 -1.73 0.04
C ALA A 38 -5.01 -0.98 -0.39
N MET A 39 -4.60 -1.20 -1.63
CA MET A 39 -3.41 -0.59 -2.21
C MET A 39 -3.83 0.47 -3.23
N PRO A 40 -4.00 1.74 -2.82
CA PRO A 40 -4.29 2.80 -3.76
C PRO A 40 -3.07 3.09 -4.66
N PRO A 41 -3.28 3.51 -5.92
CA PRO A 41 -2.19 3.80 -6.84
C PRO A 41 -1.47 5.10 -6.48
N LEU A 42 -0.16 5.12 -6.72
CA LEU A 42 0.66 6.31 -6.60
C LEU A 42 0.60 7.17 -7.87
N PHE A 43 0.33 6.57 -9.03
CA PHE A 43 0.28 7.26 -10.31
C PHE A 43 -0.99 6.97 -11.11
N ARG A 44 -1.45 7.99 -11.83
CA ARG A 44 -2.40 7.90 -12.94
C ARG A 44 -1.68 8.30 -14.22
N ILE A 45 -1.87 7.51 -15.28
CA ILE A 45 -1.26 7.73 -16.58
C ILE A 45 -2.38 7.81 -17.61
N ASP A 46 -2.51 8.97 -18.24
CA ASP A 46 -3.51 9.24 -19.28
C ASP A 46 -2.84 9.29 -20.65
N VAL A 47 -3.37 8.55 -21.63
CA VAL A 47 -2.94 8.60 -23.04
C VAL A 47 -4.16 8.52 -23.95
N ALA A 48 -4.40 9.61 -24.70
CA ALA A 48 -5.60 9.76 -25.54
C ALA A 48 -6.91 9.55 -24.76
N LYS A 49 -7.56 8.39 -24.91
CA LYS A 49 -8.81 8.02 -24.21
C LYS A 49 -8.61 6.97 -23.13
N GLU A 50 -7.39 6.49 -22.95
CA GLU A 50 -7.07 5.41 -22.03
C GLU A 50 -6.47 5.96 -20.73
N VAL A 51 -6.82 5.29 -19.62
CA VAL A 51 -6.36 5.63 -18.28
C VAL A 51 -5.77 4.39 -17.64
N PHE A 52 -4.57 4.53 -17.11
CA PHE A 52 -3.87 3.49 -16.38
C PHE A 52 -3.51 3.97 -14.97
N TYR A 53 -3.37 3.01 -14.06
CA TYR A 53 -2.97 3.26 -12.67
C TYR A 53 -1.77 2.38 -12.33
N ALA A 54 -0.82 2.95 -11.60
CA ALA A 54 0.37 2.25 -11.12
C ALA A 54 0.55 2.47 -9.61
N LEU A 55 0.91 1.40 -8.89
CA LEU A 55 1.14 1.41 -7.45
C LEU A 55 2.46 2.04 -7.07
N ASP A 56 3.48 1.87 -7.91
CA ASP A 56 4.84 2.31 -7.64
C ASP A 56 5.53 2.76 -8.94
N GLU A 57 6.79 3.16 -8.81
CA GLU A 57 7.61 3.66 -9.90
C GLU A 57 7.90 2.57 -10.96
N ALA A 58 8.06 1.31 -10.53
CA ALA A 58 8.34 0.19 -11.41
C ALA A 58 7.13 -0.14 -12.30
N GLU A 59 5.93 -0.20 -11.72
CA GLU A 59 4.69 -0.34 -12.47
C GLU A 59 4.44 0.84 -13.40
N LYS A 60 4.75 2.07 -12.97
CA LYS A 60 4.63 3.26 -13.80
C LYS A 60 5.51 3.12 -15.04
N GLN A 61 6.77 2.73 -14.86
CA GLN A 61 7.69 2.53 -15.97
C GLN A 61 7.19 1.41 -16.91
N GLY A 62 6.75 0.28 -16.38
CA GLY A 62 6.20 -0.81 -17.19
C GLY A 62 4.97 -0.41 -18.01
N VAL A 63 4.10 0.47 -17.46
CA VAL A 63 2.97 1.02 -18.23
C VAL A 63 3.46 1.95 -19.35
N LEU A 64 4.45 2.80 -19.10
CA LEU A 64 5.03 3.69 -20.12
C LEU A 64 5.69 2.88 -21.25
N ASP A 65 6.47 1.85 -20.91
CA ASP A 65 7.13 0.97 -21.88
C ASP A 65 6.09 0.25 -22.76
N ARG A 66 4.97 -0.20 -22.16
CA ARG A 66 3.87 -0.80 -22.92
C ARG A 66 3.19 0.20 -23.87
N ILE A 67 2.96 1.43 -23.42
CA ILE A 67 2.39 2.50 -24.25
C ILE A 67 3.28 2.78 -25.47
N GLU A 68 4.60 2.80 -25.27
CA GLU A 68 5.59 2.98 -26.32
C GLU A 68 5.63 1.79 -27.28
N ALA A 69 5.69 0.56 -26.76
CA ALA A 69 5.70 -0.67 -27.56
C ALA A 69 4.43 -0.82 -28.43
N GLU A 70 3.26 -0.48 -27.89
CA GLU A 70 1.99 -0.48 -28.61
C GLU A 70 1.82 0.73 -29.55
N LYS A 71 2.80 1.65 -29.59
CA LYS A 71 2.82 2.87 -30.41
C LYS A 71 1.52 3.68 -30.26
N LYS A 72 0.99 3.77 -29.03
CA LYS A 72 -0.25 4.51 -28.79
C LYS A 72 -0.04 5.99 -29.12
N ARG A 73 -0.93 6.52 -29.96
CA ARG A 73 -0.88 7.92 -30.37
C ARG A 73 -1.53 8.80 -29.30
N GLY A 74 -0.79 9.77 -28.79
CA GLY A 74 -1.33 10.77 -27.86
C GLY A 74 -0.25 11.31 -26.93
N LYS A 75 -0.49 12.49 -26.36
CA LYS A 75 0.36 13.03 -25.29
C LYS A 75 0.14 12.20 -24.03
N VAL A 76 1.21 11.59 -23.52
CA VAL A 76 1.17 10.90 -22.22
C VAL A 76 1.23 11.93 -21.10
N THR A 77 0.29 11.85 -20.16
CA THR A 77 0.26 12.70 -18.96
C THR A 77 0.31 11.82 -17.73
N VAL A 78 1.29 12.06 -16.87
CA VAL A 78 1.48 11.33 -15.60
C VAL A 78 1.08 12.25 -14.46
N THR A 79 0.16 11.80 -13.61
CA THR A 79 -0.26 12.47 -12.38
C THR A 79 0.12 11.62 -11.19
N ARG A 80 0.81 12.18 -10.20
CA ARG A 80 1.12 11.51 -8.93
C ARG A 80 0.08 11.87 -7.89
N PHE A 81 -0.51 10.89 -7.23
CA PHE A 81 -1.39 11.09 -6.07
C PHE A 81 -0.55 11.22 -4.81
N LYS A 82 -0.87 12.16 -3.93
CA LYS A 82 -0.27 12.23 -2.60
C LYS A 82 -1.12 11.55 -1.53
N GLY A 83 -2.44 11.53 -1.73
CA GLY A 83 -3.39 10.91 -0.81
C GLY A 83 -4.72 10.62 -1.48
N LEU A 84 -5.59 9.86 -0.82
CA LEU A 84 -6.89 9.45 -1.34
C LEU A 84 -7.82 10.64 -1.56
N GLY A 85 -7.65 11.72 -0.78
CA GLY A 85 -8.43 12.96 -0.91
C GLY A 85 -8.22 13.71 -2.23
N GLU A 86 -7.15 13.42 -2.96
CA GLU A 86 -6.89 14.00 -4.29
C GLU A 86 -7.62 13.23 -5.40
N MET A 87 -8.21 12.08 -5.09
CA MET A 87 -8.97 11.26 -6.03
C MET A 87 -10.43 11.68 -6.06
N ASN A 88 -10.99 11.81 -7.25
CA ASN A 88 -12.43 11.95 -7.39
C ASN A 88 -13.15 10.61 -7.10
N PRO A 89 -14.46 10.62 -6.82
CA PRO A 89 -15.19 9.41 -6.43
C PRO A 89 -15.11 8.27 -7.44
N MET A 90 -15.06 8.58 -8.74
CA MET A 90 -14.97 7.56 -9.79
C MET A 90 -13.59 6.91 -9.82
N GLN A 91 -12.52 7.69 -9.64
CA GLN A 91 -11.16 7.18 -9.52
C GLN A 91 -11.04 6.27 -8.30
N LEU A 92 -11.50 6.74 -7.14
CA LEU A 92 -11.47 5.96 -5.90
C LEU A 92 -12.22 4.63 -6.04
N ARG A 93 -13.38 4.66 -6.71
CA ARG A 93 -14.18 3.46 -6.97
C ARG A 93 -13.39 2.43 -7.77
N VAL A 94 -12.82 2.81 -8.91
CA VAL A 94 -12.13 1.85 -9.80
C VAL A 94 -10.80 1.38 -9.22
N THR A 95 -10.14 2.16 -8.37
CA THR A 95 -8.84 1.80 -7.82
C THR A 95 -8.92 0.98 -6.54
N THR A 96 -9.91 1.24 -5.67
CA THR A 96 -9.91 0.67 -4.30
C THR A 96 -11.21 -0.03 -3.89
N LEU A 97 -12.35 0.29 -4.52
CA LEU A 97 -13.66 -0.21 -4.05
C LEU A 97 -14.24 -1.32 -4.93
N ALA A 98 -14.19 -1.16 -6.25
CA ALA A 98 -14.80 -2.06 -7.22
C ALA A 98 -14.10 -3.44 -7.18
N PRO A 99 -14.83 -4.54 -6.90
CA PRO A 99 -14.21 -5.86 -6.76
C PRO A 99 -13.40 -6.32 -7.97
N ASP A 100 -13.83 -5.93 -9.17
CA ASP A 100 -13.23 -6.37 -10.44
C ASP A 100 -11.87 -5.71 -10.72
N THR A 101 -11.60 -4.54 -10.12
CA THR A 101 -10.43 -3.72 -10.45
C THR A 101 -9.59 -3.30 -9.25
N ARG A 102 -10.13 -3.41 -8.03
CA ARG A 102 -9.42 -3.07 -6.81
C ARG A 102 -8.25 -4.01 -6.56
N ARG A 103 -7.21 -3.47 -5.91
CA ARG A 103 -6.06 -4.26 -5.44
C ARG A 103 -6.09 -4.36 -3.93
N LEU A 104 -6.26 -5.58 -3.43
CA LEU A 104 -6.27 -5.89 -2.01
C LEU A 104 -5.15 -6.87 -1.69
N VAL A 105 -4.42 -6.60 -0.63
CA VAL A 105 -3.47 -7.54 -0.03
C VAL A 105 -4.13 -8.13 1.21
N GLN A 106 -4.24 -9.45 1.28
CA GLN A 106 -4.76 -10.13 2.46
C GLN A 106 -3.69 -10.15 3.56
N LEU A 107 -4.07 -9.77 4.78
CA LEU A 107 -3.19 -9.88 5.94
C LEU A 107 -3.23 -11.33 6.44
N THR A 108 -2.13 -12.05 6.27
CA THR A 108 -1.99 -13.46 6.69
C THR A 108 -0.94 -13.61 7.79
N LEU A 109 -1.13 -14.61 8.66
CA LEU A 109 -0.12 -15.04 9.63
C LEU A 109 0.52 -16.34 9.16
N GLY A 110 1.81 -16.31 8.85
CA GLY A 110 2.59 -17.51 8.53
C GLY A 110 2.83 -18.38 9.77
N GLU A 111 3.03 -19.69 9.55
CA GLU A 111 3.46 -20.60 10.62
C GLU A 111 4.79 -20.16 11.23
N GLY A 112 4.90 -20.23 12.56
CA GLY A 112 6.08 -19.76 13.28
C GLY A 112 6.30 -18.23 13.23
N SER A 113 5.27 -17.47 12.85
CA SER A 113 5.32 -16.02 12.73
C SER A 113 5.91 -15.34 13.97
N LYS A 114 6.95 -14.53 13.74
CA LYS A 114 7.51 -13.60 14.73
C LYS A 114 6.78 -12.25 14.76
N SER A 115 5.60 -12.14 14.14
CA SER A 115 4.88 -10.87 13.95
C SER A 115 4.57 -10.18 15.29
N HIS A 116 4.20 -10.93 16.33
CA HIS A 116 3.99 -10.35 17.66
C HIS A 116 5.27 -9.73 18.24
N SER A 117 6.41 -10.41 18.14
CA SER A 117 7.68 -9.91 18.66
C SER A 117 8.19 -8.68 17.90
N MET A 118 7.92 -8.64 16.59
CA MET A 118 8.24 -7.51 15.72
C MET A 118 7.36 -6.31 16.07
N LEU A 119 6.05 -6.49 16.21
CA LEU A 119 5.13 -5.43 16.60
C LEU A 119 5.43 -4.89 18.00
N ASP A 120 5.81 -5.76 18.93
CA ASP A 120 6.23 -5.34 20.27
C ASP A 120 7.48 -4.44 20.20
N MET A 121 8.48 -4.81 19.40
CA MET A 121 9.64 -3.95 19.15
C MET A 121 9.23 -2.60 18.56
N LEU A 122 8.35 -2.61 17.55
CA LEU A 122 7.91 -1.41 16.83
C LEU A 122 7.00 -0.49 17.65
N LEU A 123 6.21 -0.99 18.60
CA LEU A 123 5.13 -0.20 19.24
C LEU A 123 5.29 -0.03 20.75
N ALA A 124 6.08 -0.85 21.45
CA ALA A 124 6.18 -0.77 22.89
C ALA A 124 6.94 0.48 23.36
N LYS A 125 6.36 1.23 24.31
CA LYS A 125 6.99 2.45 24.88
C LYS A 125 8.39 2.20 25.44
N LYS A 126 8.59 1.06 26.13
CA LYS A 126 9.86 0.71 26.79
C LYS A 126 10.96 0.22 25.83
N ARG A 127 10.66 0.04 24.53
CA ARG A 127 11.58 -0.51 23.52
C ARG A 127 12.14 0.53 22.55
N ALA A 128 12.20 1.79 22.97
CA ALA A 128 12.71 2.88 22.14
C ALA A 128 14.17 2.66 21.69
N GLY A 129 15.02 2.12 22.57
CA GLY A 129 16.41 1.77 22.22
C GLY A 129 16.49 0.72 21.11
N ASP A 130 15.70 -0.34 21.20
CA ASP A 130 15.63 -1.40 20.18
C ASP A 130 15.17 -0.85 18.83
N ARG A 131 14.17 0.03 18.81
CA ARG A 131 13.71 0.68 17.57
C ARG A 131 14.77 1.53 16.92
N LYS A 132 15.51 2.31 17.72
CA LYS A 132 16.61 3.13 17.20
C LYS A 132 17.66 2.25 16.52
N ALA A 133 18.12 1.20 17.21
CA ALA A 133 19.11 0.27 16.65
C ALA A 133 18.59 -0.46 15.40
N TRP A 134 17.29 -0.81 15.38
CA TRP A 134 16.65 -1.42 14.22
C TRP A 134 16.62 -0.46 13.01
N LEU A 135 16.24 0.81 13.22
CA LEU A 135 16.24 1.84 12.18
C LEU A 135 17.65 2.10 11.64
N GLU A 136 18.66 2.20 12.49
CA GLU A 136 20.06 2.38 12.07
C GLU A 136 20.56 1.21 11.20
N LYS A 137 20.13 -0.02 11.52
CA LYS A 137 20.52 -1.22 10.77
C LYS A 137 19.74 -1.41 9.46
N LYS A 138 18.46 -1.03 9.44
CA LYS A 138 17.52 -1.35 8.35
C LYS A 138 17.13 -0.16 7.48
N GLY A 139 17.31 1.06 7.94
CA GLY A 139 16.88 2.28 7.24
C GLY A 139 17.50 2.43 5.86
N ALA A 140 18.76 2.02 5.68
CA ALA A 140 19.45 2.06 4.40
C ALA A 140 18.90 1.07 3.34
N LEU A 141 18.07 0.09 3.75
CA LEU A 141 17.45 -0.86 2.84
C LEU A 141 16.09 -0.39 2.30
N ALA A 142 15.55 0.72 2.82
CA ALA A 142 14.30 1.26 2.33
C ALA A 142 14.54 1.99 1.01
N GLU A 143 13.80 1.58 -0.03
CA GLU A 143 13.66 2.37 -1.25
C GLU A 143 12.68 3.52 -0.95
N VAL A 144 13.10 4.77 -1.22
CA VAL A 144 12.32 5.99 -0.99
C VAL A 144 11.74 6.50 -2.31
#